data_AF-A0A0N0UHT0-F1
#
_entry.id   AF-A0A0N0UHT0-F1
#
_cell.length_a   1.000
_cell.length_b   1.000
_cell.length_c   1.000
_cell.angle_alpha   90.00
_cell.angle_beta   90.00
_cell.angle_gamma   90.00
#
_symmetry.space_group_name_H-M   'P 1'
#
loop_
_entity.id
_entity.type
_entity.pdbx_description
1 polymer ?
#
loop_
_entity_poly.entity_id
_entity_poly.type
_entity_poly.pdbx_seq_one_letter_code
_entity_poly.pdbx_strand_id
1 'polypeptide(L)' 'MVIVYILMSWLPNARESFIGEWLGKLVEPYLRPFRRFIPPLFGVLDISPIVALIVLQLALNGLISVLRYFVY' A
#
# COMPACT_ATOMS: atom_id res chain seq x y z
N MET A 1 14.59 11.86 -15.83
CA MET A 1 14.87 10.63 -16.60
C MET A 1 14.25 9.35 -16.01
N VAL A 2 13.46 9.35 -14.93
CA VAL A 2 13.89 9.31 -13.50
C VAL A 2 12.71 9.07 -12.54
N ILE A 3 11.54 9.69 -12.75
CA ILE A 3 10.30 9.01 -12.36
C ILE A 3 10.38 7.68 -13.09
N VAL A 4 10.57 7.80 -14.41
CA VAL A 4 10.82 6.77 -15.40
C VAL A 4 11.93 5.75 -15.01
N TYR A 5 11.66 4.44 -15.09
CA TYR A 5 10.46 3.98 -15.78
C TYR A 5 9.12 4.13 -15.01
N ILE A 6 9.18 4.65 -13.77
CA ILE A 6 8.14 5.07 -12.81
C ILE A 6 8.30 4.44 -11.42
N LEU A 7 8.93 3.30 -11.14
CA LEU A 7 8.42 1.97 -11.45
C LEU A 7 8.78 1.45 -12.84
N MET A 8 9.57 0.40 -13.06
CA MET A 8 9.40 -0.40 -14.31
C MET A 8 8.06 -1.20 -14.23
N SER A 9 6.98 -0.41 -14.07
CA SER A 9 5.59 -0.56 -13.62
C SER A 9 5.34 -1.56 -12.46
N TRP A 10 5.43 -1.14 -11.19
CA TRP A 10 4.84 -1.84 -10.03
C TRP A 10 5.29 -3.27 -9.67
N LEU A 11 6.43 -3.73 -10.23
CA LEU A 11 7.13 -5.00 -9.97
C LEU A 11 6.45 -6.29 -10.49
N PRO A 12 6.29 -6.47 -11.81
CA PRO A 12 5.91 -7.77 -12.41
C PRO A 12 6.84 -8.91 -11.94
N ASN A 13 8.16 -8.75 -12.04
CA ASN A 13 9.12 -9.79 -11.65
C ASN A 13 9.20 -10.07 -10.14
N ALA A 14 8.82 -9.13 -9.26
CA ALA A 14 8.82 -9.43 -7.82
C ALA A 14 7.51 -10.06 -7.35
N ARG A 15 6.35 -9.67 -7.92
CA ARG A 15 5.07 -10.36 -7.65
C ARG A 15 5.11 -11.83 -8.06
N GLU A 16 5.81 -12.14 -9.15
CA GLU A 16 5.98 -13.51 -9.66
C GLU A 16 7.06 -14.30 -8.89
N SER A 17 7.86 -13.65 -8.04
CA SER A 17 8.75 -14.36 -7.12
C SER A 17 7.94 -15.04 -6.02
N PHE A 18 8.44 -16.17 -5.50
CA PHE A 18 7.84 -16.86 -4.36
C PHE A 18 7.52 -15.91 -3.20
N ILE A 19 8.44 -14.99 -2.89
CA ILE A 19 8.28 -14.00 -1.82
C ILE A 19 7.16 -13.01 -2.15
N GLY A 20 7.07 -12.53 -3.38
CA GLY A 20 6.02 -11.59 -3.77
C GLY A 20 4.64 -12.21 -3.85
N GLU A 21 4.53 -13.49 -4.20
CA GLU A 21 3.25 -14.21 -4.21
C GLU A 21 2.71 -14.41 -2.78
N TRP A 22 3.60 -14.75 -1.84
CA TRP A 22 3.29 -14.81 -0.41
C TRP A 22 2.91 -13.45 0.17
N LEU A 23 3.68 -12.41 -0.11
CA LEU A 23 3.36 -11.04 0.32
C LEU A 23 2.06 -10.56 -0.29
N GLY A 24 1.78 -10.89 -1.56
CA GLY A 24 0.54 -10.60 -2.24
C GLY A 24 -0.65 -11.18 -1.49
N LYS A 25 -0.60 -12.45 -1.08
CA LYS A 25 -1.70 -13.08 -0.31
C LYS A 25 -2.00 -12.37 1.01
N LEU A 26 -0.98 -11.80 1.67
CA LEU A 26 -1.13 -11.08 2.93
C LEU A 26 -1.62 -9.64 2.74
N VAL A 27 -1.10 -8.94 1.74
CA VAL A 27 -1.31 -7.51 1.54
C VAL A 27 -2.54 -7.22 0.68
N GLU A 28 -2.90 -8.11 -0.25
CA GLU A 28 -4.01 -7.93 -1.19
C GLU A 28 -5.39 -7.73 -0.51
N PRO A 29 -5.75 -8.46 0.56
CA PRO A 29 -6.99 -8.20 1.31
C PRO A 29 -7.06 -6.77 1.87
N TYR A 30 -5.91 -6.24 2.31
CA TYR A 30 -5.82 -4.87 2.83
C TYR A 30 -5.88 -3.83 1.71
N LEU A 31 -5.25 -4.08 0.54
CA LEU A 31 -5.26 -3.14 -0.59
C LEU A 31 -6.57 -3.12 -1.38
N ARG A 32 -7.33 -4.22 -1.39
CA ARG A 32 -8.55 -4.36 -2.20
C ARG A 32 -9.59 -3.25 -1.96
N PRO A 33 -9.88 -2.82 -0.71
CA PRO A 33 -10.74 -1.67 -0.46
C PRO A 33 -10.18 -0.37 -1.06
N PHE A 34 -8.89 -0.10 -0.90
CA PHE A 34 -8.26 1.12 -1.43
C PHE A 34 -8.34 1.19 -2.95
N ARG A 35 -8.16 0.07 -3.66
CA ARG A 35 -8.34 0.01 -5.12
C ARG A 35 -9.77 0.26 -5.57
N ARG A 36 -10.77 -0.02 -4.73
CA ARG A 36 -12.18 0.26 -5.02
C ARG A 36 -12.48 1.76 -4.94
N PHE A 37 -11.82 2.47 -4.02
CA PHE A 37 -11.99 3.92 -3.85
C PHE A 37 -11.07 4.75 -4.72
N ILE A 38 -9.87 4.24 -5.02
CA ILE A 38 -8.81 4.92 -5.75
C ILE A 38 -8.41 4.00 -6.90
N PRO A 39 -9.18 4.02 -8.00
CA PRO A 39 -8.88 3.18 -9.15
C PRO A 39 -7.52 3.57 -9.76
N PRO A 40 -6.88 2.65 -10.50
CA PRO A 40 -5.59 2.90 -11.13
C PRO A 40 -5.64 4.12 -12.05
N LEU A 41 -4.69 5.04 -11.89
CA LEU A 41 -4.51 6.17 -12.78
C LEU A 41 -4.09 5.66 -14.16
N PHE A 42 -4.89 6.01 -15.17
CA PHE A 42 -4.73 5.57 -16.56
C PHE A 42 -4.70 4.04 -16.76
N GLY A 43 -5.21 3.25 -15.81
CA GLY A 43 -5.25 1.78 -15.90
C GLY A 43 -3.90 1.08 -15.69
N VAL A 44 -2.82 1.82 -15.47
CA VAL A 44 -1.45 1.27 -15.38
C VAL A 44 -0.79 1.61 -14.05
N LEU A 45 -1.09 2.78 -13.49
CA LEU A 45 -0.49 3.26 -12.27
C LEU A 45 -1.51 3.18 -11.14
N ASP A 46 -1.51 2.08 -10.41
CA ASP A 46 -2.26 2.07 -9.16
C ASP A 46 -1.48 2.90 -8.11
N ILE A 47 -2.20 3.58 -7.23
CA ILE A 47 -1.65 4.45 -6.19
C ILE A 47 -2.19 4.07 -4.82
N SER A 48 -3.08 3.07 -4.78
CA SER A 48 -3.69 2.51 -3.58
C SER A 48 -2.69 2.07 -2.51
N PRO A 49 -1.48 1.53 -2.80
CA PRO A 49 -0.54 1.13 -1.76
C PRO A 49 0.09 2.33 -1.06
N ILE A 50 0.35 3.41 -1.79
CA ILE A 50 0.86 4.66 -1.20
C ILE A 50 -0.19 5.21 -0.25
N VAL A 51 -1.44 5.27 -0.69
CA VAL A 51 -2.54 5.75 0.15
C VAL A 51 -2.79 4.83 1.34
N ALA A 52 -2.75 3.52 1.14
CA ALA A 52 -2.89 2.52 2.19
C ALA A 52 -1.78 2.67 3.24
N LEU A 53 -0.52 2.89 2.82
CA LEU A 53 0.60 3.16 3.74
C LEU A 53 0.38 4.45 4.55
N ILE A 54 -0.09 5.52 3.92
CA ILE A 54 -0.42 6.77 4.61
C ILE A 54 -1.51 6.53 5.66
N VAL A 55 -2.59 5.82 5.29
CA VAL A 55 -3.70 5.49 6.20
C VAL A 55 -3.22 4.61 7.35
N LEU A 56 -2.37 3.61 7.08
CA LEU A 56 -1.78 2.77 8.12
C LEU A 56 -0.93 3.58 9.09
N GLN A 57 -0.10 4.49 8.59
CA GLN A 57 0.74 5.35 9.43
C GLN A 57 -0.12 6.25 10.34
N LEU A 58 -1.18 6.83 9.79
CA LEU A 58 -2.13 7.63 10.55
C LEU A 58 -2.85 6.81 11.61
N ALA A 59 -3.28 5.58 11.29
CA ALA A 59 -3.94 4.68 12.22
C ALA A 59 -3.01 4.28 13.38
N LEU A 60 -1.74 3.94 13.09
CA LEU A 60 -0.74 3.61 14.11
C LEU A 60 -0.45 4.81 15.02
N ASN A 61 -0.21 5.99 14.43
CA ASN A 61 0.05 7.20 15.21
C ASN A 61 -1.16 7.60 16.06
N GLY A 62 -2.37 7.48 15.51
CA GLY A 62 -3.63 7.71 16.22
C GLY A 62 -3.81 6.74 17.38
N LEU A 63 -3.58 5.44 17.16
CA LEU A 63 -3.63 4.42 18.21
C LEU A 63 -2.65 4.72 19.33
N ILE A 64 -1.40 5.04 19.00
CA ILE A 64 -0.37 5.41 19.99
C ILE A 64 -0.80 6.66 20.77
N SER A 65 -1.38 7.65 20.11
CA SER A 65 -1.90 8.86 20.75
C SER A 65 -3.01 8.55 21.75
N VAL A 66 -3.95 7.68 21.37
CA VAL A 66 -5.06 7.24 22.23
C VAL A 66 -4.55 6.41 23.41
N LEU A 67 -3.66 5.45 23.18
CA LEU A 67 -3.06 4.66 24.26
C LEU A 67 -2.28 5.55 25.23
N ARG A 68 -1.54 6.53 24.70
CA ARG A 68 -0.86 7.53 25.51
C ARG A 68 -1.84 8.29 26.39
N TYR A 69 -2.97 8.72 25.84
CA TYR A 69 -4.00 9.43 26.61
C TYR A 69 -4.55 8.61 27.80
N PHE A 70 -4.55 7.27 27.73
CA PHE A 70 -5.00 6.43 28.85
C PHE A 70 -3.90 6.10 29.87
N VAL A 71 -2.62 6.24 29.50
CA VAL A 71 -1.47 5.89 30.34
C VAL A 71 -0.98 7.09 31.18
N TYR A 72 -1.34 8.32 30.78
CA TYR A 72 -1.08 9.56 31.52
C TYR A 72 -2.37 10.11 32.13
#